data_AF-A0A7Y0SDI4-F1
#
_entry.id   AF-A0A7Y0SDI4-F1
#
_cell.length_a   1.000
_cell.length_b   1.000
_cell.length_c   1.000
_cell.angle_alpha   90.00
_cell.angle_beta   90.00
_cell.angle_gamma   90.00
#
_symmetry.space_group_name_H-M   'P 1'
#
loop_
_entity.id
_entity.type
_entity.pdbx_description
1 polymer ?
#
loop_
_entity_poly.entity_id
_entity_poly.type
_entity_poly.pdbx_seq_one_letter_code
_entity_poly.pdbx_strand_id
1 'polypeptide(L)'
;DAVHPTLSTKISHGWIRTGQDKVIETTGNRSRLNIIGALNLSDIGATIVHNYESINSESIVRFFCELRKSYPLAHKLHIILDGAGYHRSDLVKDA
;
A
#
# COMPACT_ATOMS: atom_id res chain seq x y z
N ASP A 1 4.05 0.60 -5.25
CA ASP A 1 3.94 -0.83 -4.92
C ASP A 1 2.74 -1.03 -4.01
N ALA A 2 1.89 -2.00 -4.30
CA ALA A 2 0.66 -2.25 -3.55
C ALA A 2 0.88 -3.44 -2.61
N VAL A 3 0.82 -3.18 -1.31
CA VAL A 3 1.04 -4.22 -0.28
C VAL A 3 -0.30 -4.79 0.18
N HIS A 4 -0.35 -6.10 0.41
CA HIS A 4 -1.53 -6.77 0.96
C HIS A 4 -1.34 -7.11 2.45
N PRO A 5 -2.27 -6.74 3.35
CA PRO A 5 -2.21 -7.17 4.74
C PRO A 5 -2.42 -8.68 4.84
N THR A 6 -1.62 -9.34 5.68
CA THR A 6 -1.88 -10.73 6.05
C THR A 6 -2.88 -10.75 7.20
N LEU A 7 -4.09 -11.25 6.94
CA LEU A 7 -5.14 -11.44 7.96
C LEU A 7 -5.08 -12.83 8.62
N SER A 8 -4.07 -13.63 8.30
CA SER A 8 -3.87 -14.94 8.89
C SER A 8 -3.30 -14.80 10.30
N THR A 9 -3.93 -15.50 11.25
CA THR A 9 -3.44 -15.63 12.62
C THR A 9 -2.03 -16.22 12.61
N LYS A 10 -1.02 -15.41 12.97
CA LYS A 10 0.34 -15.90 13.17
C LYS A 10 0.51 -16.38 14.61
N ILE A 11 0.71 -17.68 14.78
CA ILE A 11 0.93 -18.30 16.08
C ILE A 11 2.39 -18.08 16.48
N SER A 12 2.62 -17.63 17.71
CA SER A 12 3.96 -17.49 18.26
C SER A 12 4.14 -18.38 19.49
N HIS A 13 3.54 -18.02 20.63
CA HIS A 13 3.65 -18.76 21.88
C HIS A 13 2.33 -18.73 22.66
N GLY A 14 2.05 -19.78 23.42
CA GLY A 14 0.88 -19.87 24.29
C GLY A 14 1.06 -20.93 25.38
N TRP A 15 0.52 -20.66 26.57
CA TRP A 15 0.48 -21.63 27.65
C TRP A 15 -0.71 -22.56 27.46
N ILE A 16 -0.49 -23.67 26.75
CA ILE A 16 -1.50 -24.69 26.45
C ILE A 16 -1.26 -25.87 27.40
N ARG A 17 -2.31 -26.33 28.07
CA ARG A 17 -2.22 -27.47 28.99
C ARG A 17 -1.89 -28.73 28.20
N THR A 18 -0.97 -29.54 28.73
CA THR A 18 -0.61 -30.83 28.15
C THR A 18 -1.84 -31.72 27.99
N GLY A 19 -2.00 -32.31 26.80
CA GLY A 19 -3.14 -33.17 26.47
C GLY A 19 -4.43 -32.44 26.10
N GLN A 20 -4.40 -31.10 25.93
CA GLN A 20 -5.55 -30.34 25.43
C GLN A 20 -5.25 -29.69 24.08
N ASP A 21 -6.13 -29.94 23.12
CA ASP A 21 -6.14 -29.20 21.85
C ASP A 21 -6.67 -27.79 22.08
N LYS A 22 -5.95 -26.81 21.51
CA LYS A 22 -6.39 -25.41 21.51
C LYS A 22 -6.83 -25.03 20.11
N VAL A 23 -8.12 -24.77 19.94
CA VAL A 23 -8.66 -24.17 18.72
C VAL A 23 -8.10 -22.76 18.57
N ILE A 24 -7.58 -22.48 17.38
CA ILE A 24 -7.07 -21.17 16.99
C ILE A 24 -8.06 -20.57 16.02
N GLU A 25 -8.75 -19.54 16.49
CA GLU A 25 -9.69 -18.79 15.67
C GLU A 25 -8.94 -18.16 14.49
N THR A 26 -9.51 -18.32 13.30
CA THR A 26 -9.01 -17.68 12.09
C THR A 26 -10.02 -16.63 11.65
N THR A 27 -9.53 -15.46 11.24
CA THR A 27 -10.41 -14.43 10.71
C THR A 27 -10.81 -14.82 9.27
N GLY A 28 -12.08 -15.16 9.06
CA GLY A 28 -12.62 -15.51 7.75
C GLY A 28 -12.89 -14.32 6.82
N ASN A 29 -12.84 -13.09 7.35
CA ASN A 29 -13.07 -11.89 6.55
C ASN A 29 -11.78 -11.51 5.81
N ARG A 30 -11.84 -11.47 4.47
CA ARG A 30 -10.74 -11.01 3.61
C ARG A 30 -11.00 -9.58 3.17
N SER A 31 -10.91 -8.61 4.07
CA SER A 31 -10.85 -7.21 3.69
C SER A 31 -9.46 -6.90 3.14
N ARG A 32 -9.35 -6.60 1.85
CA ARG A 32 -8.10 -6.09 1.28
C ARG A 32 -7.95 -4.62 1.65
N LEU A 33 -6.81 -4.27 2.24
CA LEU A 33 -6.37 -2.89 2.37
C LEU A 33 -5.41 -2.59 1.23
N ASN A 34 -5.74 -1.62 0.39
CA ASN A 34 -4.85 -1.19 -0.68
C ASN A 34 -4.24 0.15 -0.33
N ILE A 35 -2.91 0.17 -0.21
CA ILE A 35 -2.12 1.33 0.21
C ILE A 35 -1.21 1.73 -0.95
N ILE A 36 -1.19 3.02 -1.28
CA ILE A 36 -0.18 3.61 -2.15
C ILE A 36 0.66 4.56 -1.30
N GLY A 37 1.98 4.43 -1.42
CA GLY A 37 2.93 5.28 -0.70
C GLY A 37 4.03 5.82 -1.62
N ALA A 38 4.51 7.03 -1.32
CA ALA A 38 5.67 7.63 -1.94
C ALA A 38 6.69 8.00 -0.85
N LEU A 39 7.89 7.43 -0.98
CA LEU A 39 9.00 7.62 -0.04
C LEU A 39 10.05 8.53 -0.67
N ASN A 40 10.37 9.64 0.00
CA ASN A 40 11.53 10.45 -0.31
C ASN A 40 12.72 9.97 0.52
N LEU A 41 13.80 9.53 -0.14
CA LEU A 41 14.98 9.02 0.57
C LEU A 41 15.74 10.12 1.35
N SER A 42 15.55 11.38 1.00
CA SER A 42 16.14 12.52 1.73
C SER A 42 15.32 12.93 2.96
N ASP A 43 14.06 12.51 3.02
CA ASP A 43 13.14 12.80 4.12
C ASP A 43 12.14 11.65 4.30
N ILE A 44 12.60 10.61 4.99
CA ILE A 44 11.83 9.39 5.24
C ILE A 44 10.59 9.69 6.09
N GLY A 45 10.68 10.68 6.99
CA GLY A 45 9.59 11.07 7.89
C GLY A 45 8.39 11.68 7.17
N ALA A 46 8.61 12.30 6.01
CA ALA A 46 7.58 12.90 5.17
C ALA A 46 6.97 11.93 4.14
N THR A 47 6.98 10.61 4.41
CA THR A 47 6.34 9.62 3.54
C THR A 47 4.85 9.92 3.37
N ILE A 48 4.39 10.01 2.13
CA ILE A 48 2.98 10.28 1.82
C ILE A 48 2.29 8.96 1.55
N VAL A 49 1.18 8.69 2.24
CA VAL A 49 0.46 7.41 2.19
C VAL A 49 -1.04 7.65 2.05
N HIS A 50 -1.67 6.97 1.10
CA HIS A 50 -3.12 7.00 0.90
C HIS A 50 -3.70 5.59 0.74
N ASN A 51 -4.94 5.42 1.20
CA ASN A 51 -5.70 4.19 1.07
C ASN A 51 -6.74 4.33 -0.04
N TYR A 52 -6.91 3.28 -0.85
CA TYR A 52 -7.89 3.23 -1.92
C TYR A 52 -8.67 1.91 -1.86
N GLU A 53 -9.88 1.89 -2.41
CA GLU A 53 -10.67 0.66 -2.50
C GLU A 53 -10.05 -0.34 -3.49
N SER A 54 -9.47 0.15 -4.59
CA SER A 54 -8.74 -0.64 -5.59
C SER A 54 -7.53 0.12 -6.11
N ILE A 55 -6.52 -0.62 -6.58
CA ILE A 55 -5.35 -0.06 -7.27
C ILE A 55 -5.53 -0.24 -8.77
N ASN A 56 -5.75 0.86 -9.45
CA ASN A 56 -5.88 0.98 -10.90
C ASN A 56 -5.29 2.31 -11.38
N SER A 57 -5.31 2.56 -12.68
CA SER A 57 -4.76 3.78 -13.29
C SER A 57 -5.34 5.06 -12.70
N GLU A 58 -6.65 5.11 -12.43
CA GLU A 58 -7.29 6.30 -11.83
C GLU A 58 -6.80 6.57 -10.41
N SER A 59 -6.71 5.52 -9.58
CA SER A 59 -6.20 5.66 -8.21
C SER A 59 -4.75 6.17 -8.19
N ILE A 60 -3.94 5.78 -9.18
CA ILE A 60 -2.56 6.25 -9.34
C ILE A 60 -2.54 7.72 -9.75
N VAL A 61 -3.35 8.14 -10.72
CA VAL A 61 -3.45 9.57 -11.09
C VAL A 61 -3.88 10.42 -9.90
N ARG A 62 -4.91 9.98 -9.16
CA ARG A 62 -5.35 10.68 -7.94
C ARG A 62 -4.22 10.78 -6.92
N PHE A 63 -3.46 9.71 -6.72
CA PHE A 63 -2.31 9.72 -5.83
C PHE A 63 -1.22 10.69 -6.31
N PHE A 64 -0.90 10.75 -7.61
CA PHE A 64 0.06 11.72 -8.15
C PHE A 64 -0.39 13.17 -7.98
N CYS A 65 -1.69 13.45 -8.10
CA CYS A 65 -2.23 14.76 -7.78
C CYS A 65 -2.00 15.15 -6.31
N GLU A 66 -2.27 14.25 -5.37
CA GLU A 66 -1.99 14.50 -3.94
C GLU A 66 -0.49 14.65 -3.66
N LEU A 67 0.33 13.79 -4.27
CA LEU A 67 1.77 13.86 -4.18
C LEU A 67 2.27 15.22 -4.69
N ARG A 68 1.77 15.69 -5.83
CA ARG A 68 2.18 16.96 -6.44
C ARG A 68 1.94 18.16 -5.54
N LYS A 69 0.83 18.18 -4.79
CA LYS A 69 0.49 19.26 -3.84
C LYS A 69 1.55 19.45 -2.75
N SER A 70 2.30 18.40 -2.44
CA SER A 70 3.34 18.42 -1.40
C SER A 70 4.68 18.99 -1.89
N TYR A 71 4.80 19.32 -3.19
CA TYR A 71 6.03 19.84 -3.79
C TYR A 71 5.75 21.12 -4.59
N PRO A 72 6.68 22.10 -4.63
CA PRO A 72 6.54 23.31 -5.44
C PRO A 72 6.32 22.99 -6.93
N LEU A 73 5.43 23.73 -7.59
CA LEU A 73 5.07 23.50 -9.01
C LEU A 73 6.25 23.67 -9.99
N ALA A 74 7.26 24.46 -9.62
CA ALA A 74 8.47 24.63 -10.43
C ALA A 74 9.46 23.45 -10.30
N HIS A 75 9.29 22.59 -9.29
CA HIS A 75 10.19 21.47 -9.04
C HIS A 75 9.83 20.28 -9.94
N LYS A 76 10.83 19.70 -10.61
CA LYS A 76 10.69 18.46 -11.37
C LYS A 76 10.79 17.27 -10.42
N LEU A 77 9.67 16.60 -10.19
CA LEU A 77 9.62 15.39 -9.36
C LEU A 77 9.98 14.16 -10.20
N HIS A 78 10.98 13.41 -9.75
CA HIS A 78 11.36 12.13 -10.35
C HIS A 78 10.78 10.99 -9.50
N ILE A 79 9.94 10.15 -10.12
CA ILE A 79 9.27 9.03 -9.44
C ILE A 79 9.79 7.73 -10.07
N ILE A 80 10.17 6.76 -9.22
CA ILE A 80 10.59 5.42 -9.64
C ILE A 80 9.45 4.46 -9.30
N LEU A 81 8.95 3.76 -10.30
CA LEU A 81 7.82 2.82 -10.21
C LEU A 81 8.23 1.46 -10.76
N ASP A 82 7.51 0.41 -10.35
CA ASP A 82 7.62 -0.91 -10.97
C ASP A 82 6.87 -0.95 -12.32
N GLY A 83 7.02 -2.06 -13.06
CA GLY A 83 6.45 -2.24 -14.40
C GLY A 83 4.96 -2.57 -14.46
N ALA A 84 4.19 -2.35 -13.39
CA ALA A 84 2.78 -2.72 -13.31
C ALA A 84 1.95 -2.10 -14.45
N GLY A 85 0.95 -2.83 -14.94
CA GLY A 85 0.16 -2.42 -16.12
C GLY A 85 -0.50 -1.05 -15.96
N TYR A 86 -1.02 -0.74 -14.76
CA TYR A 86 -1.63 0.55 -14.47
C TYR A 86 -0.63 1.71 -14.49
N HIS A 87 0.64 1.51 -14.07
CA HIS A 87 1.68 2.54 -14.19
C HIS A 87 2.07 2.85 -15.64
N ARG A 88 1.86 1.90 -16.55
CA ARG A 88 2.18 2.05 -17.99
C ARG A 88 0.98 2.44 -18.85
N SER A 89 -0.19 2.64 -18.25
CA SER A 89 -1.39 3.06 -18.96
C SER A 89 -1.26 4.50 -19.47
N ASP A 90 -1.87 4.80 -20.61
CA ASP A 90 -1.79 6.14 -21.21
C ASP A 90 -2.46 7.20 -20.31
N LEU A 91 -3.53 6.82 -19.60
CA LEU A 91 -4.15 7.65 -18.57
C LEU A 91 -3.17 8.13 -17.49
N VAL A 92 -2.18 7.31 -17.10
CA VAL A 92 -1.17 7.70 -16.11
C VAL A 92 -0.03 8.51 -16.74
N LYS A 93 0.29 8.28 -18.02
CA LYS A 93 1.35 9.03 -18.73
C LYS A 93 0.91 10.45 -19.10
N ASP A 94 -0.37 10.62 -19.38
CA ASP A 94 -0.95 11.88 -19.88
C ASP A 94 -1.46 12.80 -18.75
N ALA A 95 -1.47 12.32 -17.51
CA ALA A 95 -1.87 13.05 -16.30
C ALA A 95 -0.75 13.96 -15.77
#